data_AF-A0A840R799-F1
#
_entry.id   AF-A0A840R799-F1
#
_cell.length_a   1.000
_cell.length_b   1.000
_cell.length_c   1.000
_cell.angle_alpha   90.00
_cell.angle_beta   90.00
_cell.angle_gamma   90.00
#
_symmetry.space_group_name_H-M   'P 1'
#
loop_
_entity.id
_entity.type
_entity.pdbx_description
1 polymer ?
#
loop_
_entity_poly.entity_id
_entity_poly.type
_entity_poly.pdbx_seq_one_letter_code
_entity_poly.pdbx_strand_id
1 'polypeptide(L)'
;MSVKLLDNKAFYGFRVRRTVAGKLYQEYFSLKNGGARLEGKLKNEVEKQANERDAILEAEQRRYLDETKEDRCFKSDGTVRGISYLLKTEKSGNLTPIFQVGVASKLEQKTVCTSFSLNAHGSDDAWHKAVEAYSKHKSIRKNSKLYQRLLKAMPQVG
;
A
#
# COMPACT_ATOMS: atom_id res chain seq x y z
N MET A 1 -9.25 2.76 12.30
CA MET A 1 -10.70 3.05 12.39
C MET A 1 -10.98 4.36 11.68
N SER A 2 -11.93 4.38 10.73
CA SER A 2 -12.24 5.58 9.93
C SER A 2 -13.47 6.37 10.42
N VAL A 3 -14.25 5.75 11.32
CA VAL A 3 -15.42 6.33 11.97
C VAL A 3 -14.99 7.33 13.04
N LYS A 4 -15.58 8.53 13.03
CA LYS A 4 -15.36 9.56 14.03
C LYS A 4 -16.68 10.16 14.49
N LEU A 5 -16.92 10.18 15.81
CA LEU A 5 -17.99 11.00 16.38
C LEU A 5 -17.63 12.49 16.23
N LEU A 6 -18.53 13.23 15.61
CA LEU A 6 -18.48 14.67 15.51
C LEU A 6 -19.52 15.24 16.47
N ASP A 7 -19.09 16.13 17.37
CA ASP A 7 -19.97 16.92 18.22
C ASP A 7 -19.53 18.38 18.11
N ASN A 8 -20.22 19.12 17.25
CA ASN A 8 -20.02 20.56 17.11
C ASN A 8 -21.36 21.23 16.77
N LYS A 9 -21.36 22.56 16.71
CA LYS A 9 -22.57 23.36 16.43
C LYS A 9 -23.21 23.00 15.08
N ALA A 10 -22.40 22.64 14.07
CA ALA A 10 -22.88 22.35 12.73
C ALA A 10 -23.40 20.90 12.57
N PHE A 11 -22.85 19.94 13.30
CA PHE A 11 -23.22 18.53 13.18
C PHE A 11 -22.96 17.73 14.46
N TYR A 12 -23.92 16.88 14.80
CA TYR A 12 -23.80 15.88 15.86
C TYR A 12 -24.10 14.49 15.27
N GLY A 13 -23.09 13.64 15.18
CA GLY A 13 -23.23 12.32 14.58
C GLY A 13 -21.90 11.65 14.21
N PHE A 14 -21.96 10.45 13.65
CA PHE A 14 -20.77 9.74 13.19
C PHE A 14 -20.42 10.13 11.76
N ARG A 15 -19.13 10.25 11.48
CA ARG A 15 -18.61 10.42 10.12
C ARG A 15 -17.73 9.23 9.77
N VAL A 16 -18.04 8.56 8.68
CA VAL A 16 -17.20 7.53 8.05
C VAL A 16 -16.38 8.20 6.95
N ARG A 17 -15.05 8.03 6.96
CA ARG A 17 -14.17 8.66 5.96
C ARG A 17 -13.08 7.70 5.49
N ARG A 18 -13.20 7.20 4.25
CA ARG A 18 -12.22 6.26 3.67
C ARG A 18 -11.97 6.56 2.19
N THR A 19 -10.75 6.30 1.73
CA THR A 19 -10.41 6.38 0.30
C THR A 19 -10.32 4.97 -0.28
N VAL A 20 -11.12 4.67 -1.30
CA VAL A 20 -11.18 3.37 -1.98
C VAL A 20 -10.98 3.61 -3.46
N ALA A 21 -10.02 2.93 -4.09
CA ALA A 21 -9.71 3.07 -5.52
C ALA A 21 -9.53 4.53 -6.00
N GLY A 22 -8.95 5.40 -5.16
CA GLY A 22 -8.78 6.83 -5.46
C GLY A 22 -10.02 7.70 -5.26
N LYS A 23 -11.18 7.11 -4.96
CA LYS A 23 -12.41 7.81 -4.60
C LYS A 23 -12.51 8.02 -3.09
N LEU A 24 -12.80 9.26 -2.68
CA LEU A 24 -13.07 9.60 -1.29
C LEU A 24 -14.53 9.34 -0.94
N TYR A 25 -14.76 8.49 0.05
CA TYR A 25 -16.06 8.28 0.68
C TYR A 25 -16.10 9.06 1.98
N GLN A 26 -17.07 9.97 2.10
CA GLN A 26 -17.29 10.77 3.31
C GLN A 26 -18.78 10.80 3.61
N GLU A 27 -19.21 9.94 4.53
CA GLU A 27 -20.62 9.69 4.84
C GLU A 27 -20.92 10.11 6.29
N TYR A 28 -22.10 10.69 6.51
CA TYR A 28 -22.51 11.26 7.78
C TYR A 28 -23.77 10.58 8.30
N PHE A 29 -23.72 10.15 9.55
CA PHE A 29 -24.78 9.45 10.25
C PHE A 29 -25.23 10.33 11.42
N SER A 30 -26.34 11.05 11.20
CA SER A 30 -26.86 12.02 12.17
C SER A 30 -27.31 11.34 13.45
N LEU A 31 -26.88 11.88 14.59
CA LEU A 31 -27.42 11.55 15.91
C LEU A 31 -28.48 12.57 16.37
N LYS A 32 -29.07 13.30 15.43
CA LYS A 32 -30.22 14.15 15.67
C LYS A 32 -31.43 13.67 14.87
N ASN A 33 -32.57 13.58 15.54
CA ASN A 33 -33.88 13.37 14.91
C ASN A 33 -34.82 14.50 15.35
N GLY A 34 -35.38 15.24 14.40
CA GLY A 34 -36.27 16.38 14.69
C GLY A 34 -35.63 17.48 15.57
N GLY A 35 -34.30 17.61 15.59
CA GLY A 35 -33.57 18.57 16.43
C GLY A 35 -33.14 18.03 17.80
N ALA A 36 -33.77 16.95 18.30
CA ALA A 36 -33.38 16.28 19.53
C ALA A 36 -32.21 15.31 19.31
N ARG A 37 -31.33 15.17 20.31
CA ARG A 37 -30.23 14.20 20.28
C ARG A 37 -30.77 12.78 20.49
N LEU A 38 -30.26 11.83 19.72
CA LEU A 38 -30.52 10.41 19.92
C LEU A 38 -29.72 9.90 21.11
N GLU A 39 -30.36 9.10 21.97
CA GLU A 39 -29.73 8.51 23.15
C GLU A 39 -29.93 6.99 23.21
N GLY A 40 -29.12 6.34 24.05
CA GLY A 40 -29.21 4.91 24.33
C GLY A 40 -29.21 4.04 23.07
N LYS A 41 -30.26 3.23 22.90
CA LYS A 41 -30.38 2.25 21.81
C LYS A 41 -30.31 2.87 20.42
N LEU A 42 -30.96 4.03 20.21
CA LEU A 42 -30.98 4.69 18.90
C LEU A 42 -29.59 5.17 18.51
N LYS A 43 -28.82 5.72 19.46
CA LYS A 43 -27.42 6.10 19.22
C LYS A 43 -26.57 4.89 18.82
N ASN A 44 -26.71 3.79 19.54
CA ASN A 44 -25.93 2.58 19.29
C ASN A 44 -26.25 1.96 17.92
N GLU A 45 -27.51 2.04 17.48
CA GLU A 45 -27.91 1.58 16.14
C GLU A 45 -27.22 2.40 15.04
N VAL A 46 -27.23 3.73 15.18
CA VAL A 46 -26.56 4.62 14.23
C VAL A 46 -25.04 4.42 14.23
N GLU A 47 -24.44 4.17 15.40
CA GLU A 47 -23.02 3.80 15.53
C GLU A 47 -22.71 2.48 14.80
N LYS A 48 -23.56 1.47 14.98
CA LYS A 48 -23.44 0.17 14.31
C LYS A 48 -23.51 0.33 12.79
N GLN A 49 -24.46 1.11 12.29
CA GLN A 49 -24.58 1.41 10.85
C GLN A 49 -23.32 2.09 10.30
N ALA A 50 -22.77 3.07 11.03
CA ALA A 50 -21.53 3.73 10.62
C ALA A 50 -20.33 2.76 10.59
N ASN A 51 -20.23 1.86 11.57
CA ASN A 51 -19.18 0.84 11.63
C ASN A 51 -19.34 -0.23 10.54
N GLU A 52 -20.56 -0.70 10.29
CA GLU A 52 -20.87 -1.63 9.19
C GLU A 52 -20.50 -1.01 7.85
N ARG A 53 -20.80 0.28 7.66
CA ARG A 53 -20.41 1.01 6.45
C ARG A 53 -18.88 1.11 6.31
N ASP A 54 -18.15 1.43 7.37
CA ASP A 54 -16.68 1.42 7.34
C ASP A 54 -16.12 0.04 7.00
N ALA A 55 -16.71 -1.04 7.55
CA ALA A 55 -16.30 -2.41 7.28
C ALA A 55 -16.51 -2.81 5.81
N ILE A 56 -17.62 -2.39 5.20
CA ILE A 56 -17.88 -2.59 3.75
C ILE A 56 -16.81 -1.87 2.93
N LEU A 57 -16.60 -0.58 3.20
CA LEU A 57 -15.59 0.22 2.48
C LEU A 57 -14.17 -0.32 2.68
N GLU A 58 -13.86 -0.86 3.85
CA GLU A 58 -12.59 -1.51 4.13
C GLU A 58 -12.43 -2.83 3.36
N ALA A 59 -13.49 -3.62 3.24
CA ALA A 59 -13.48 -4.84 2.43
C ALA A 59 -13.26 -4.51 0.95
N GLU A 60 -13.96 -3.49 0.42
CA GLU A 60 -13.75 -2.98 -0.94
C GLU A 60 -12.32 -2.48 -1.15
N GLN A 61 -11.78 -1.71 -0.19
CA GLN A 61 -10.40 -1.25 -0.24
C GLN A 61 -9.41 -2.42 -0.31
N ARG A 62 -9.59 -3.43 0.53
CA ARG A 62 -8.73 -4.63 0.53
C ARG A 62 -8.82 -5.39 -0.78
N ARG A 63 -10.04 -5.65 -1.28
CA ARG A 63 -10.27 -6.30 -2.58
C ARG A 63 -9.56 -5.55 -3.71
N TYR A 64 -9.76 -4.24 -3.80
CA TYR A 64 -9.09 -3.43 -4.80
C TYR A 64 -7.56 -3.49 -4.68
N LEU A 65 -7.02 -3.41 -3.45
CA LEU A 65 -5.57 -3.49 -3.22
C LEU A 65 -4.96 -4.84 -3.60
N ASP A 66 -5.74 -5.92 -3.50
CA ASP A 66 -5.34 -7.27 -3.86
C ASP A 66 -5.50 -7.56 -5.35
N GLU A 67 -6.59 -7.11 -5.98
CA GLU A 67 -6.83 -7.23 -7.43
C GLU A 67 -5.80 -6.41 -8.23
N THR A 68 -5.56 -5.16 -7.82
CA THR A 68 -4.57 -4.28 -8.47
C THR A 68 -3.14 -4.53 -8.02
N LYS A 69 -2.90 -5.58 -7.22
CA LYS A 69 -1.57 -5.87 -6.65
C LYS A 69 -0.54 -6.08 -7.75
N GLU A 70 -0.90 -6.80 -8.81
CA GLU A 70 0.00 -7.06 -9.94
C GLU A 70 0.31 -5.77 -10.70
N ASP A 71 -0.70 -5.01 -11.12
CA ASP A 71 -0.52 -3.77 -11.88
C ASP A 71 0.29 -2.72 -11.10
N ARG A 72 0.12 -2.67 -9.78
CA ARG A 72 0.90 -1.77 -8.92
C ARG A 72 2.35 -2.17 -8.73
N CYS A 73 2.72 -3.41 -9.05
CA CYS A 73 4.11 -3.86 -9.01
C CYS A 73 4.90 -3.42 -10.24
N PHE A 74 4.23 -3.07 -11.34
CA PHE A 74 4.89 -2.69 -12.58
C PHE A 74 4.62 -1.22 -12.95
N LYS A 75 5.53 -0.65 -13.73
CA LYS A 75 5.31 0.60 -14.47
C LYS A 75 4.74 0.26 -15.85
N SER A 76 4.29 1.29 -16.57
CA SER A 76 3.79 1.16 -17.94
C SER A 76 4.85 0.66 -18.93
N ASP A 77 6.14 0.88 -18.64
CA ASP A 77 7.28 0.39 -19.42
C ASP A 77 7.64 -1.09 -19.12
N GLY A 78 6.91 -1.75 -18.21
CA GLY A 78 7.17 -3.13 -17.80
C GLY A 78 8.23 -3.29 -16.70
N THR A 79 8.91 -2.22 -16.28
CA THR A 79 9.86 -2.25 -15.17
C THR A 79 9.15 -2.34 -13.82
N VAL A 80 9.84 -2.90 -12.82
CA VAL A 80 9.27 -3.07 -11.48
C VAL A 80 9.23 -1.72 -10.74
N ARG A 81 8.05 -1.32 -10.25
CA ARG A 81 7.92 -0.15 -9.36
C ARG A 81 8.60 -0.43 -8.02
N GLY A 82 9.56 0.41 -7.67
CA GLY A 82 10.31 0.31 -6.41
C GLY A 82 11.57 -0.53 -6.49
N ILE A 83 11.98 -0.98 -7.68
CA ILE A 83 13.34 -1.45 -7.94
C ILE A 83 13.92 -0.60 -9.07
N SER A 84 15.09 -0.01 -8.83
CA SER A 84 15.78 0.86 -9.79
C SER A 84 17.22 0.40 -9.97
N TYR A 85 17.71 0.42 -11.21
CA TYR A 85 19.13 0.28 -11.52
C TYR A 85 19.80 1.65 -11.42
N LEU A 86 20.92 1.75 -10.70
CA LEU A 86 21.67 3.00 -10.56
C LEU A 86 23.16 2.76 -10.30
N LEU A 87 23.99 3.71 -10.73
CA LEU A 87 25.42 3.74 -10.44
C LEU A 87 25.63 4.49 -9.13
N LYS A 88 26.15 3.79 -8.12
CA LYS A 88 26.45 4.36 -6.81
C LYS A 88 27.94 4.70 -6.74
N THR A 89 28.25 5.94 -6.41
CA THR A 89 29.63 6.35 -6.11
C THR A 89 30.01 5.85 -4.71
N GLU A 90 31.05 5.03 -4.65
CA GLU A 90 31.64 4.57 -3.39
C GLU A 90 32.55 5.65 -2.78
N LYS A 91 32.90 5.50 -1.51
CA LYS A 91 33.84 6.43 -0.83
C LYS A 91 35.21 6.50 -1.51
N SER A 92 35.59 5.45 -2.24
CA SER A 92 36.79 5.36 -3.07
C SER A 92 36.72 6.15 -4.37
N GLY A 93 35.56 6.72 -4.72
CA GLY A 93 35.31 7.38 -6.00
C GLY A 93 34.88 6.44 -7.14
N ASN A 94 34.94 5.13 -6.93
CA ASN A 94 34.50 4.15 -7.92
C ASN A 94 32.99 4.16 -8.09
N LEU A 95 32.52 3.99 -9.32
CA LEU A 95 31.11 3.80 -9.64
C LEU A 95 30.78 2.31 -9.62
N THR A 96 29.89 1.93 -8.71
CA THR A 96 29.41 0.55 -8.59
C THR A 96 27.96 0.47 -9.06
N PRO A 97 27.66 -0.34 -10.10
CA PRO A 97 26.28 -0.57 -10.52
C PRO A 97 25.53 -1.37 -9.45
N ILE A 98 24.34 -0.89 -9.09
CA ILE A 98 23.49 -1.50 -8.06
C ILE A 98 22.02 -1.58 -8.48
N PHE A 99 21.30 -2.56 -7.94
CA PHE A 99 19.85 -2.55 -7.85
C PHE A 99 19.42 -2.01 -6.50
N GLN A 100 18.67 -0.91 -6.49
CA GLN A 100 18.09 -0.32 -5.30
C GLN A 100 16.60 -0.66 -5.21
N VAL A 101 16.22 -1.31 -4.11
CA VAL A 101 14.85 -1.65 -3.74
C VAL A 101 14.33 -0.62 -2.75
N GLY A 102 13.45 0.26 -3.20
CA GLY A 102 12.74 1.24 -2.38
C GLY A 102 11.25 0.91 -2.29
N VAL A 103 10.80 0.35 -1.18
CA VAL A 103 9.40 -0.11 -1.03
C VAL A 103 8.78 0.29 0.30
N ALA A 104 7.52 0.71 0.24
CA ALA A 104 6.65 0.71 1.42
C ALA A 104 6.41 -0.74 1.85
N SER A 105 7.02 -1.13 2.97
CA SER A 105 7.03 -2.50 3.50
C SER A 105 5.77 -2.78 4.30
N LYS A 106 5.05 -3.86 3.95
CA LYS A 106 3.96 -4.38 4.77
C LYS A 106 4.46 -5.03 6.05
N LEU A 107 5.68 -5.57 6.03
CA LEU A 107 6.31 -6.23 7.18
C LEU A 107 6.74 -5.22 8.24
N GLU A 108 7.41 -4.15 7.81
CA GLU A 108 8.10 -3.18 8.69
C GLU A 108 7.24 -1.93 8.96
N GLN A 109 6.08 -1.81 8.30
CA GLN A 109 5.18 -0.65 8.38
C GLN A 109 5.88 0.70 8.08
N LYS A 110 6.98 0.67 7.32
CA LYS A 110 7.77 1.83 6.91
C LYS A 110 8.33 1.66 5.51
N THR A 111 8.81 2.74 4.92
CA THR A 111 9.59 2.67 3.68
C THR A 111 10.97 2.10 3.99
N VAL A 112 11.35 1.04 3.27
CA VAL A 112 12.67 0.42 3.36
C VAL A 112 13.43 0.64 2.06
N CYS A 113 14.74 0.84 2.19
CA CYS A 113 15.65 0.99 1.07
C CYS A 113 16.79 -0.02 1.24
N THR A 114 16.99 -0.89 0.25
CA THR A 114 18.05 -1.91 0.25
C THR A 114 18.72 -1.92 -1.11
N SER A 115 20.06 -1.98 -1.13
CA SER A 115 20.85 -1.97 -2.36
C SER A 115 21.64 -3.25 -2.53
N PHE A 116 21.64 -3.81 -3.73
CA PHE A 116 22.40 -5.01 -4.12
C PHE A 116 23.40 -4.66 -5.21
N SER A 117 24.68 -4.94 -4.98
CA SER A 117 25.76 -4.61 -5.92
C SER A 117 25.88 -5.68 -7.00
N LEU A 118 25.99 -5.24 -8.26
CA LEU A 118 26.28 -6.12 -9.39
C LEU A 118 27.73 -6.61 -9.33
N ASN A 119 28.69 -5.78 -8.87
CA ASN A 119 30.09 -6.19 -8.77
C ASN A 119 30.31 -7.33 -7.76
N ALA A 120 29.48 -7.41 -6.71
CA ALA A 120 29.61 -8.42 -5.67
C ALA A 120 28.87 -9.74 -5.98
N HIS A 121 27.88 -9.70 -6.85
CA HIS A 121 26.93 -10.81 -7.04
C HIS A 121 26.75 -11.24 -8.51
N GLY A 122 27.10 -10.39 -9.48
CA GLY A 122 26.68 -10.52 -10.86
C GLY A 122 25.26 -9.97 -11.08
N SER A 123 24.92 -9.71 -12.35
CA SER A 123 23.61 -9.15 -12.76
C SER A 123 22.44 -9.99 -12.26
N ASP A 124 22.47 -11.30 -12.54
CA ASP A 124 21.35 -12.19 -12.30
C ASP A 124 21.12 -12.43 -10.81
N ASP A 125 22.17 -12.69 -10.03
CA ASP A 125 22.02 -12.91 -8.58
C ASP A 125 21.65 -11.62 -7.84
N ALA A 126 22.20 -10.47 -8.24
CA ALA A 126 21.82 -9.18 -7.69
C ALA A 126 20.33 -8.87 -7.95
N TRP A 127 19.84 -9.20 -9.15
CA TRP A 127 18.42 -9.05 -9.50
C TRP A 127 17.53 -10.01 -8.70
N HIS A 128 17.90 -11.28 -8.61
CA HIS A 128 17.16 -12.27 -7.81
C HIS A 128 17.02 -11.82 -6.35
N LYS A 129 18.11 -11.33 -5.74
CA LYS A 129 18.10 -10.78 -4.38
C LYS A 129 17.22 -9.54 -4.25
N ALA A 130 17.26 -8.63 -5.24
CA ALA A 130 16.39 -7.46 -5.26
C ALA A 130 14.90 -7.85 -5.32
N VAL A 131 14.54 -8.79 -6.19
CA VAL A 131 13.17 -9.32 -6.31
C VAL A 131 12.74 -10.08 -5.05
N GLU A 132 13.64 -10.83 -4.42
CA GLU A 132 13.36 -11.54 -3.17
C GLU A 132 13.07 -10.55 -2.02
N ALA A 133 13.93 -9.55 -1.83
CA ALA A 133 13.72 -8.50 -0.83
C ALA A 133 12.40 -7.76 -1.08
N TYR A 134 12.16 -7.36 -2.33
CA TYR A 134 10.90 -6.74 -2.76
C TYR A 134 9.69 -7.59 -2.40
N SER A 135 9.73 -8.87 -2.77
CA SER A 135 8.63 -9.82 -2.58
C SER A 135 8.34 -10.08 -1.11
N LYS A 136 9.38 -10.17 -0.28
CA LYS A 136 9.26 -10.27 1.19
C LYS A 136 8.52 -9.06 1.76
N HIS A 137 8.92 -7.85 1.38
CA HIS A 137 8.29 -6.61 1.87
C HIS A 137 6.88 -6.36 1.32
N LYS A 138 6.54 -6.89 0.14
CA LYS A 138 5.20 -6.82 -0.47
C LYS A 138 4.29 -8.01 -0.15
N SER A 139 4.78 -8.99 0.62
CA SER A 139 4.08 -10.25 0.91
C SER A 139 3.64 -10.95 -0.38
N ILE A 140 4.57 -11.12 -1.32
CA ILE A 140 4.39 -11.86 -2.57
C ILE A 140 5.00 -13.25 -2.36
N ARG A 141 4.23 -14.31 -2.65
CA ARG A 141 4.70 -15.69 -2.50
C ARG A 141 5.62 -16.07 -3.66
N LYS A 142 6.71 -16.81 -3.37
CA LYS A 142 7.68 -17.26 -4.38
C LYS A 142 7.09 -18.16 -5.47
N ASN A 143 6.03 -18.90 -5.15
CA ASN A 143 5.32 -19.77 -6.09
C ASN A 143 4.24 -19.04 -6.91
N SER A 144 4.08 -17.72 -6.76
CA SER A 144 3.08 -16.96 -7.51
C SER A 144 3.54 -16.63 -8.93
N LYS A 145 2.58 -16.54 -9.87
CA LYS A 145 2.84 -16.05 -11.23
C LYS A 145 3.44 -14.64 -11.22
N LEU A 146 3.00 -13.79 -10.28
CA LEU A 146 3.55 -12.46 -10.04
C LEU A 146 5.05 -12.49 -9.73
N TYR A 147 5.50 -13.40 -8.85
CA TYR A 147 6.92 -13.54 -8.53
C TYR A 147 7.75 -13.92 -9.76
N GLN A 148 7.27 -14.88 -10.55
CA GLN A 148 7.92 -15.29 -11.79
C GLN A 148 7.98 -14.15 -12.81
N ARG A 149 6.93 -13.33 -12.89
CA ARG A 149 6.90 -12.14 -13.74
C ARG A 149 7.89 -11.07 -13.26
N LEU A 150 8.04 -10.87 -11.96
CA LEU A 150 9.03 -9.96 -11.38
C LEU A 150 10.46 -10.40 -11.74
N LEU A 151 10.77 -11.69 -11.64
CA LEU A 151 12.09 -12.21 -12.04
C LEU A 151 12.41 -11.95 -13.51
N LYS A 152 11.42 -12.05 -14.40
CA LYS A 152 11.59 -11.80 -15.84
C LYS A 152 11.66 -10.31 -16.21
N ALA A 153 11.28 -9.41 -15.30
CA ALA A 153 11.23 -7.97 -15.54
C ALA A 153 12.56 -7.26 -15.23
N MET A 154 13.68 -7.98 -15.36
CA MET A 154 15.01 -7.40 -15.16
C MET A 154 15.23 -6.29 -16.21
N PRO A 155 15.59 -5.06 -15.80
CA PRO A 155 15.93 -4.02 -16.75
C PRO A 155 17.23 -4.39 -17.47
N GLN A 156 17.45 -3.87 -18.67
CA GLN A 156 18.75 -4.02 -19.33
C GLN A 156 19.82 -3.34 -18.48
N VAL A 157 20.81 -4.13 -18.09
CA VAL A 157 22.01 -3.69 -17.38
C VAL A 157 23.13 -3.62 -18.43
N GLY A 158 23.74 -2.45 -18.56
CA GLY A 158 24.82 -2.16 -19.51
C GLY A 158 26.19 -2.47 -18.94
#